data_AF-A0A3S5DL82-F1
#
_entry.id   AF-A0A3S5DL82-F1
#
_cell.length_a   1.000
_cell.length_b   1.000
_cell.length_c   1.000
_cell.angle_alpha   90.00
_cell.angle_beta   90.00
_cell.angle_gamma   90.00
#
_symmetry.space_group_name_H-M   'P 1'
#
loop_
_entity.id
_entity.type
_entity.pdbx_description
1 polymer ?
#
loop_
_entity_poly.entity_id
_entity_poly.type
_entity_poly.pdbx_seq_one_letter_code
_entity_poly.pdbx_strand_id
1 'polypeptide(L)'
;MFGYACDETPTLMPFPIYYAHRLVQRQAELRKDGRLPWLRPDAKSQITCVYDAATGLPKRIDTVVLSTQHSPDIDHKTLSEAVIEDIVKPVLPPEMITPETKFLINPTGRFVIGGRWATAA
;
A
#
# COMPACT_ATOMS: atom_id res chain seq x y z
N MET A 1 24.78 -12.40 -9.92
CA MET A 1 23.54 -12.71 -9.17
C MET A 1 23.79 -12.32 -7.72
N PHE A 2 22.79 -11.76 -7.02
CA PHE A 2 22.90 -11.36 -5.62
C PHE A 2 21.69 -11.90 -4.84
N GLY A 3 21.92 -12.31 -3.60
CA GLY A 3 20.88 -12.67 -2.63
C GLY A 3 20.96 -11.71 -1.44
N TYR A 4 19.82 -11.48 -0.79
CA TYR A 4 19.71 -10.62 0.39
C TYR A 4 18.66 -11.17 1.35
N ALA A 5 18.93 -11.07 2.65
CA ALA A 5 18.01 -11.35 3.73
C ALA A 5 18.38 -10.48 4.95
N CYS A 6 17.39 -10.10 5.75
CA CYS A 6 17.57 -9.38 7.02
C CYS A 6 16.49 -9.79 8.03
N ASP A 7 16.68 -9.51 9.31
CA ASP A 7 15.79 -9.93 10.40
C ASP A 7 14.63 -8.95 10.68
N GLU A 8 14.38 -7.98 9.80
CA GLU A 8 13.34 -6.96 9.97
C GLU A 8 11.90 -7.51 9.91
N THR A 9 11.68 -8.68 9.31
CA THR A 9 10.34 -9.29 9.15
C THR A 9 10.37 -10.81 9.37
N PRO A 10 9.22 -11.45 9.65
CA PRO A 10 9.16 -12.90 9.93
C PRO A 10 9.66 -13.79 8.78
N THR A 11 9.65 -13.29 7.54
CA THR A 11 10.12 -14.01 6.34
C THR A 11 11.50 -13.55 5.86
N LEU A 12 12.25 -12.87 6.72
CA LEU A 12 13.61 -12.38 6.49
C LEU A 12 13.78 -11.41 5.31
N MET A 13 12.76 -10.59 5.04
CA MET A 13 12.75 -9.57 3.99
C MET A 13 12.86 -8.16 4.57
N PRO A 14 13.41 -7.18 3.83
CA PRO A 14 13.37 -5.78 4.25
C PRO A 14 11.95 -5.29 4.48
N PHE A 15 11.74 -4.52 5.54
CA PHE A 15 10.42 -4.07 5.97
C PHE A 15 9.59 -3.37 4.87
N PRO A 16 10.14 -2.40 4.09
CA PRO A 16 9.33 -1.62 3.15
C PRO A 16 8.80 -2.46 1.98
N ILE A 17 9.65 -3.33 1.40
CA ILE A 17 9.25 -4.15 0.25
C ILE A 17 8.28 -5.26 0.68
N TYR A 18 8.50 -5.84 1.87
CA TYR A 18 7.60 -6.82 2.43
C TYR A 18 6.17 -6.26 2.56
N TYR A 19 6.01 -5.12 3.24
CA TYR A 19 4.68 -4.54 3.44
C TYR A 19 4.09 -3.89 2.19
N ALA A 20 4.89 -3.31 1.31
CA ALA A 20 4.40 -2.83 0.01
C ALA A 20 3.74 -3.97 -0.78
N HIS A 21 4.37 -5.15 -0.85
CA HIS A 21 3.74 -6.31 -1.48
C HIS A 21 2.44 -6.74 -0.78
N ARG A 22 2.42 -6.75 0.56
CA ARG A 22 1.20 -7.13 1.30
C ARG A 22 0.03 -6.18 1.05
N LEU A 23 0.28 -4.88 0.85
CA LEU A 23 -0.77 -3.91 0.54
C LEU A 23 -1.45 -4.21 -0.80
N VAL A 24 -0.68 -4.46 -1.87
CA VAL A 24 -1.27 -4.81 -3.18
C VAL A 24 -1.88 -6.21 -3.19
N GLN A 25 -1.37 -7.14 -2.37
CA GLN A 25 -2.01 -8.45 -2.16
C GLN A 25 -3.39 -8.27 -1.52
N ARG A 26 -3.50 -7.45 -0.46
CA ARG A 26 -4.77 -7.15 0.22
C ARG A 26 -5.75 -6.42 -0.69
N GLN A 27 -5.29 -5.46 -1.48
CA GLN A 27 -6.11 -4.81 -2.51
C GLN A 27 -6.73 -5.85 -3.46
N ALA A 28 -5.92 -6.79 -3.94
CA ALA A 28 -6.38 -7.83 -4.86
C ALA A 28 -7.33 -8.83 -4.18
N GLU A 29 -7.13 -9.14 -2.90
CA GLU A 29 -8.02 -9.98 -2.09
C GLU A 29 -9.43 -9.37 -2.02
N LEU A 30 -9.55 -8.15 -1.50
CA LEU A 30 -10.83 -7.44 -1.33
C LEU A 30 -11.58 -7.21 -2.63
N ARG A 31 -10.84 -7.06 -3.72
CA ARG A 31 -11.41 -6.98 -5.06
C ARG A 31 -11.96 -8.32 -5.53
N LYS A 32 -11.22 -9.40 -5.34
CA LYS A 32 -11.57 -10.74 -5.86
C LYS A 32 -12.71 -11.39 -5.08
N ASP A 33 -12.81 -11.14 -3.78
CA ASP A 33 -13.91 -11.64 -2.94
C ASP A 33 -15.14 -10.72 -2.93
N GLY A 34 -15.05 -9.54 -3.54
CA GLY A 34 -16.16 -8.62 -3.72
C GLY A 34 -16.48 -7.74 -2.51
N ARG A 35 -15.66 -7.75 -1.44
CA ARG A 35 -15.84 -6.82 -0.30
C ARG A 35 -15.72 -5.36 -0.72
N LEU A 36 -14.83 -5.05 -1.66
CA LEU A 36 -14.71 -3.73 -2.29
C LEU A 36 -14.94 -3.86 -3.80
N PRO A 37 -16.22 -3.93 -4.26
CA PRO A 37 -16.57 -4.30 -5.63
C PRO A 37 -16.21 -3.22 -6.67
N TRP A 38 -15.92 -2.00 -6.22
CA TRP A 38 -15.51 -0.88 -7.06
C TRP A 38 -14.00 -0.88 -7.38
N LEU A 39 -13.19 -1.74 -6.75
CA LEU A 39 -11.77 -1.88 -7.07
C LEU A 39 -11.57 -2.49 -8.46
N ARG A 40 -10.60 -1.95 -9.21
CA ARG A 40 -10.16 -2.50 -10.48
C ARG A 40 -8.75 -3.12 -10.35
N PRO A 41 -8.29 -3.89 -11.36
CA PRO A 41 -7.10 -4.73 -11.21
C PRO A 41 -5.76 -3.99 -11.03
N ASP A 42 -5.61 -2.78 -11.56
CA ASP A 42 -4.34 -2.04 -11.53
C ASP A 42 -4.17 -1.29 -10.20
N ALA A 43 -3.08 -1.56 -9.49
CA ALA A 43 -2.76 -0.90 -8.22
C ALA A 43 -1.25 -0.85 -7.98
N LYS A 44 -0.81 0.18 -7.26
CA LYS A 44 0.58 0.41 -6.85
C LYS A 44 0.63 0.84 -5.40
N SER A 45 1.67 0.42 -4.69
CA SER A 45 1.93 0.80 -3.30
C SER A 45 3.39 1.20 -3.12
N GLN A 46 3.63 2.16 -2.24
CA GLN A 46 4.96 2.56 -1.79
C GLN A 46 4.93 2.84 -0.29
N ILE A 47 5.99 2.41 0.40
CA ILE A 47 6.18 2.64 1.83
C ILE A 47 7.52 3.36 2.04
N THR A 48 7.48 4.48 2.75
CA THR A 48 8.67 5.17 3.26
C THR A 48 8.77 4.92 4.75
N CYS A 49 9.88 4.32 5.20
CA CYS A 49 10.16 4.05 6.61
C CYS A 49 11.28 4.96 7.13
N VAL A 50 11.16 5.32 8.41
CA VAL A 50 12.25 5.94 9.16
C VAL A 50 13.00 4.83 9.87
N TYR A 51 14.31 4.76 9.65
CA TYR A 51 15.21 3.84 10.35
C TYR A 51 15.94 4.55 11.47
N ASP A 52 16.19 3.83 12.56
CA ASP A 52 17.06 4.30 13.62
C ASP A 52 18.53 4.14 13.19
N ALA A 53 19.30 5.22 13.22
CA ALA A 53 20.67 5.23 12.71
C ALA A 53 21.67 4.45 13.57
N ALA A 54 21.37 4.22 14.85
CA ALA A 54 22.25 3.50 15.76
C ALA A 54 22.02 1.98 15.69
N THR A 55 20.77 1.56 15.54
CA THR A 55 20.36 0.14 15.55
C THR A 55 20.16 -0.43 14.15
N GLY A 56 19.90 0.41 13.15
CA GLY A 56 19.59 -0.01 11.78
C GLY A 56 18.18 -0.61 11.62
N LEU A 57 17.32 -0.51 12.65
CA LEU A 57 15.98 -1.10 12.64
C LEU A 57 14.90 -0.08 12.22
N PRO A 58 13.79 -0.53 11.60
CA PRO A 58 12.69 0.34 11.24
C PRO A 58 11.99 0.87 12.51
N LYS A 59 11.88 2.20 12.61
CA LYS A 59 11.34 2.89 13.79
C LYS A 59 9.86 3.26 13.65
N ARG A 60 9.45 3.77 12.48
CA ARG A 60 8.06 4.08 12.13
C ARG A 60 7.89 4.23 10.62
N ILE A 61 6.65 4.22 10.16
CA ILE A 61 6.30 4.56 8.78
C ILE A 61 6.06 6.06 8.66
N ASP A 62 6.81 6.73 7.78
CA ASP A 62 6.62 8.16 7.50
C ASP A 62 5.48 8.38 6.49
N THR A 63 5.51 7.65 5.37
CA THR A 63 4.56 7.86 4.28
C THR A 63 4.11 6.53 3.67
N VAL A 64 2.81 6.39 3.47
CA VAL A 64 2.16 5.34 2.70
C VAL A 64 1.54 5.96 1.47
N VAL A 65 1.94 5.50 0.28
CA VAL A 65 1.31 5.86 -0.99
C VAL A 65 0.61 4.65 -1.54
N LEU A 66 -0.67 4.77 -1.86
CA LEU A 66 -1.43 3.70 -2.51
C LEU A 66 -2.30 4.30 -3.61
N SER A 67 -2.01 3.90 -4.84
CA SER A 67 -2.81 4.24 -6.02
C SER A 67 -3.53 3.00 -6.49
N THR A 68 -4.86 2.99 -6.45
CA THR A 68 -5.68 1.88 -6.94
C THR A 68 -6.64 2.36 -8.01
N GLN A 69 -6.73 1.60 -9.08
CA GLN A 69 -7.73 1.79 -10.11
C GLN A 69 -9.13 1.49 -9.54
N HIS A 70 -10.14 2.25 -9.95
CA HIS A 70 -11.48 2.16 -9.39
C HIS A 70 -12.60 2.41 -10.42
N SER A 71 -13.84 2.05 -10.06
CA SER A 71 -15.05 2.42 -10.79
C SER A 71 -15.20 3.95 -10.86
N PRO A 72 -15.70 4.53 -11.95
CA PRO A 72 -15.98 5.97 -12.00
C PRO A 72 -17.04 6.45 -10.99
N ASP A 73 -17.82 5.53 -10.41
CA ASP A 73 -18.99 5.87 -9.57
C ASP A 73 -18.65 6.08 -8.08
N ILE A 74 -17.44 5.71 -7.64
CA ILE A 74 -17.00 5.97 -6.26
C ILE A 74 -16.34 7.35 -6.14
N ASP A 75 -16.71 8.11 -5.12
CA ASP A 75 -16.07 9.38 -4.81
C ASP A 75 -14.71 9.17 -4.12
N HIS A 76 -13.82 10.17 -4.26
CA HIS A 76 -12.44 10.05 -3.76
C HIS A 76 -12.37 9.94 -2.23
N LYS A 77 -13.29 10.56 -1.50
CA LYS A 77 -13.28 10.52 -0.03
C LYS A 77 -13.61 9.11 0.47
N THR A 78 -14.70 8.52 -0.01
CA THR A 78 -15.10 7.15 0.33
C THR A 78 -14.02 6.14 -0.09
N LEU A 79 -13.43 6.31 -1.27
CA LEU A 79 -12.30 5.48 -1.71
C LEU A 79 -11.12 5.59 -0.75
N SER A 80 -10.72 6.81 -0.38
CA SER A 80 -9.59 7.06 0.49
C SER A 80 -9.78 6.43 1.88
N GLU A 81 -10.96 6.62 2.48
CA GLU A 81 -11.32 6.05 3.77
C GLU A 81 -11.30 4.51 3.72
N ALA A 82 -11.94 3.90 2.72
CA ALA A 82 -11.95 2.44 2.57
C ALA A 82 -10.55 1.85 2.34
N VAL A 83 -9.70 2.52 1.56
CA VAL A 83 -8.31 2.06 1.37
C VAL A 83 -7.55 2.10 2.70
N ILE A 84 -7.73 3.15 3.51
CA ILE A 84 -7.04 3.26 4.79
C ILE A 84 -7.54 2.19 5.78
N GLU A 85 -8.85 2.04 5.92
CA GLU A 85 -9.44 1.13 6.92
C GLU A 85 -9.38 -0.36 6.52
N ASP A 86 -9.63 -0.70 5.26
CA ASP A 86 -9.78 -2.10 4.84
C ASP A 86 -8.48 -2.70 4.26
N ILE A 87 -7.56 -1.85 3.77
CA ILE A 87 -6.29 -2.27 3.15
C ILE A 87 -5.09 -1.90 4.03
N VAL A 88 -4.92 -0.63 4.40
CA VAL A 88 -3.68 -0.16 5.02
C VAL A 88 -3.57 -0.60 6.49
N LYS A 89 -4.55 -0.24 7.33
CA LYS A 89 -4.54 -0.56 8.76
C LYS A 89 -4.51 -2.07 9.07
N PRO A 90 -5.20 -2.95 8.32
CA PRO A 90 -5.15 -4.39 8.61
C PRO A 90 -3.84 -5.06 8.18
N VAL A 91 -3.05 -4.42 7.31
CA VAL A 91 -1.80 -4.97 6.77
C VAL A 91 -0.59 -4.47 7.54
N LEU A 92 -0.56 -3.19 7.88
CA LEU A 92 0.60 -2.57 8.53
C LEU A 92 0.53 -2.77 10.05
N PRO A 93 1.66 -2.99 10.73
CA PRO A 93 1.68 -3.12 12.18
C PRO A 93 1.18 -1.82 12.84
N PRO A 94 0.19 -1.87 13.75
CA PRO A 94 -0.38 -0.67 14.37
C PRO A 94 0.65 0.22 15.07
N GLU A 95 1.67 -0.39 15.68
CA GLU A 95 2.76 0.29 16.37
C GLU A 95 3.67 1.10 15.44
N MET A 96 3.66 0.80 14.14
CA MET A 96 4.46 1.51 13.14
C MET A 96 3.72 2.70 12.52
N ILE A 97 2.40 2.81 12.75
CA ILE A 97 1.57 3.92 12.30
C ILE A 97 1.45 4.95 13.43
N THR A 98 1.86 6.18 13.16
CA THR A 98 1.80 7.28 14.13
C THR A 98 0.91 8.40 13.63
N PRO A 99 0.55 9.40 14.46
CA PRO A 99 -0.17 10.59 14.01
C PRO A 99 0.57 11.40 12.94
N GLU A 100 1.88 11.19 12.78
CA GLU A 100 2.72 11.84 11.75
C GLU A 100 2.69 11.09 10.42
N THR A 101 2.20 9.85 10.38
CA THR A 101 2.19 9.02 9.18
C THR A 101 1.28 9.65 8.13
N LYS A 102 1.84 9.89 6.94
CA LYS A 102 1.11 10.49 5.80
C LYS A 102 0.52 9.40 4.93
N PHE A 103 -0.79 9.50 4.68
CA PHE A 103 -1.48 8.63 3.73
C PHE A 103 -1.78 9.40 2.44
N LEU A 104 -1.14 9.00 1.35
CA LEU A 104 -1.34 9.58 0.02
C LEU A 104 -2.11 8.57 -0.85
N ILE A 105 -3.44 8.65 -0.80
CA ILE A 105 -4.33 7.74 -1.52
C ILE A 105 -4.82 8.38 -2.81
N ASN A 106 -4.55 7.73 -3.95
CA ASN A 106 -4.81 8.26 -5.28
C ASN A 106 -4.48 9.78 -5.38
N PRO A 107 -3.22 10.19 -5.17
CA PRO A 107 -2.85 11.61 -5.02
C PRO A 107 -3.11 12.45 -6.28
N THR A 108 -3.24 11.82 -7.45
CA THR A 108 -3.64 12.46 -8.71
C THR A 108 -5.16 12.60 -8.87
N GLY A 109 -5.93 12.18 -7.86
CA GLY A 109 -7.39 12.16 -7.85
C GLY A 109 -7.96 10.92 -8.53
N ARG A 110 -8.15 10.99 -9.86
CA ARG A 110 -8.95 10.01 -10.60
C ARG A 110 -8.09 8.95 -11.29
N PHE A 111 -8.31 7.68 -10.95
CA PHE A 111 -7.64 6.53 -11.56
C PHE A 111 -8.65 5.50 -12.08
N VAL A 112 -9.33 5.83 -13.18
CA VAL A 112 -10.37 4.96 -13.79
C VAL A 112 -9.80 4.11 -14.94
N ILE A 113 -8.94 4.70 -15.77
CA ILE A 113 -8.27 4.04 -16.90
C ILE A 113 -6.91 3.55 -16.42
N GLY A 114 -6.60 2.28 -16.65
CA GLY A 114 -5.38 1.61 -16.15
C GLY A 114 -5.03 0.36 -16.95
N GLY A 115 -3.99 -0.34 -16.54
CA GLY A 115 -3.46 -1.51 -17.23
C GLY A 115 -2.87 -1.17 -18.61
N ARG A 116 -2.87 -2.15 -19.53
CA ARG A 116 -2.27 -2.03 -20.88
C ARG A 116 -2.87 -0.90 -21.73
N TRP A 117 -4.06 -0.41 -21.39
CA TRP A 117 -4.69 0.72 -22.08
C TRP A 117 -4.05 2.07 -21.72
N ALA A 118 -3.47 2.19 -20.53
CA ALA A 118 -2.90 3.45 -20.02
C ALA A 118 -1.37 3.49 -20.08
N THR A 119 -0.70 2.34 -20.10
CA THR A 119 0.76 2.26 -20.14
C THR A 119 1.16 1.07 -21.01
N ALA A 120 2.22 1.26 -21.81
CA ALA A 120 2.77 0.21 -22.66
C ALA A 120 3.17 -1.03 -21.85
N ALA A 121 3.12 -2.19 -22.50
CA ALA A 121 3.51 -3.47 -21.93
C ALA A 121 5.03 -3.59 -21.75
#